data_AF-A0A496VGG5-F1
#
_entry.id   AF-A0A496VGG5-F1
#
_cell.length_a   1.000
_cell.length_b   1.000
_cell.length_c   1.000
_cell.angle_alpha   90.00
_cell.angle_beta   90.00
_cell.angle_gamma   90.00
#
_symmetry.space_group_name_H-M   'P 1'
#
loop_
_entity.id
_entity.type
_entity.pdbx_description
1 polymer ?
#
loop_
_entity_poly.entity_id
_entity_poly.type
_entity_poly.pdbx_seq_one_letter_code
_entity_poly.pdbx_strand_id
1 'polypeptide(L)'
;MKELSEKVTFQRHFNQIKPQFESEPIHLKGILIYADSTNNSRLGIVKLVEPDTHQKYSILVPMTLMKSVVRPYYEENVIITAFSDGKEIYFGAINSENA
;
A
#
# COMPACT_ATOMS: atom_id res chain seq x y z
N MET A 1 5.49 -20.62 7.38
CA MET A 1 5.90 -19.94 8.63
C MET A 1 6.62 -18.60 8.40
N LYS A 2 7.45 -18.42 7.35
CA LYS A 2 8.11 -17.14 7.04
C LYS A 2 7.16 -15.99 6.66
N GLU A 3 6.15 -16.25 5.82
CA GLU A 3 5.18 -15.21 5.39
C GLU A 3 4.39 -14.59 6.55
N LEU A 4 3.97 -15.41 7.52
CA LEU A 4 3.31 -14.92 8.74
C LEU A 4 4.24 -14.02 9.56
N SER A 5 5.53 -14.35 9.63
CA SER A 5 6.49 -13.53 10.36
C SER A 5 6.76 -12.18 9.68
N GLU A 6 6.71 -12.10 8.35
CA GLU A 6 6.84 -10.84 7.61
C GLU A 6 5.57 -9.98 7.75
N LYS A 7 4.37 -10.57 7.66
CA LYS A 7 3.09 -9.90 7.95
C LYS A 7 3.05 -9.33 9.38
N VAL A 8 3.52 -10.09 10.36
CA VAL A 8 3.60 -9.68 11.77
C VAL A 8 4.68 -8.62 12.00
N THR A 9 5.80 -8.69 11.30
CA THR A 9 6.86 -7.66 11.38
C THR A 9 6.39 -6.34 10.78
N PHE A 10 5.60 -6.39 9.69
CA PHE A 10 4.98 -5.21 9.08
C PHE A 10 3.92 -4.58 9.99
N GLN A 11 3.03 -5.39 10.56
CA GLN A 11 2.07 -4.93 11.58
C GLN A 11 2.76 -4.40 12.84
N ARG A 12 3.90 -4.97 13.27
CA ARG A 12 4.69 -4.44 14.40
C ARG A 12 5.43 -3.15 14.07
N HIS A 13 5.89 -2.96 12.84
CA HIS A 13 6.42 -1.67 12.39
C HIS A 13 5.32 -0.59 12.44
N PHE A 14 4.05 -0.99 12.23
CA PHE A 14 2.89 -0.11 12.32
C PHE A 14 2.28 0.04 13.71
N ASN A 15 2.42 -0.92 14.64
CA ASN A 15 2.04 -0.70 16.05
C ASN A 15 2.97 0.30 16.76
N GLN A 16 4.09 0.64 16.15
CA GLN A 16 4.77 1.91 16.36
C GLN A 16 4.22 2.91 15.34
N ILE A 17 2.94 3.30 15.45
CA ILE A 17 2.44 4.48 14.74
C ILE A 17 3.32 5.61 15.27
N LYS A 18 4.36 5.94 14.51
CA LYS A 18 5.18 7.09 14.81
C LYS A 18 4.21 8.28 14.87
N PRO A 19 4.38 9.21 15.82
CA PRO A 19 3.50 10.38 15.95
C PRO A 19 3.36 11.20 14.66
N GLN A 20 4.20 10.98 13.66
CA GLN A 20 4.11 11.58 12.31
C GLN A 20 2.94 11.07 11.43
N PHE A 21 2.34 9.91 11.74
CA PHE A 21 1.13 9.41 11.07
C PHE A 21 -0.06 9.77 11.95
N GLU A 22 -0.38 11.07 12.02
CA GLU A 22 -1.37 11.64 12.94
C GLU A 22 -2.83 11.26 12.60
N SER A 23 -3.08 10.53 11.50
CA SER A 23 -4.42 10.30 10.96
C SER A 23 -4.88 8.85 11.04
N GLU A 24 -6.21 8.68 11.15
CA GLU A 24 -6.88 7.39 11.00
C GLU A 24 -6.46 6.71 9.68
N PRO A 25 -6.39 5.37 9.64
CA PRO A 25 -6.08 4.65 8.41
C PRO A 25 -7.05 5.04 7.30
N ILE A 26 -6.49 5.28 6.11
CA ILE A 26 -7.23 5.61 4.90
C ILE A 26 -7.52 4.31 4.15
N HIS A 27 -8.77 4.12 3.74
CA HIS A 27 -9.18 2.98 2.93
C HIS A 27 -9.36 3.44 1.48
N LEU A 28 -8.48 2.98 0.60
CA LEU A 28 -8.48 3.31 -0.82
C LEU A 28 -8.98 2.10 -1.61
N LYS A 29 -10.05 2.26 -2.37
CA LYS A 29 -10.60 1.22 -3.23
C LYS A 29 -10.29 1.54 -4.69
N GLY A 30 -9.79 0.57 -5.43
CA GLY A 30 -9.60 0.75 -6.87
C GLY A 30 -8.75 -0.31 -7.54
N ILE A 31 -8.35 -0.01 -8.77
CA ILE A 31 -7.58 -0.90 -9.64
C ILE A 31 -6.10 -0.53 -9.56
N LEU A 32 -5.25 -1.53 -9.32
CA LEU A 32 -3.80 -1.36 -9.42
C LEU A 32 -3.36 -1.37 -10.88
N ILE A 33 -2.92 -0.21 -11.38
CA ILE A 33 -2.61 -0.04 -12.81
C ILE A 33 -1.11 0.09 -13.10
N TYR A 34 -0.29 0.36 -12.08
CA TYR A 34 1.11 0.68 -12.29
C TYR A 34 1.92 0.47 -11.02
N ALA A 35 3.16 0.01 -11.18
CA ALA A 35 4.15 0.01 -10.12
C ALA A 35 5.53 0.31 -10.66
N ASP A 36 6.32 1.05 -9.89
CA ASP A 36 7.67 1.45 -10.26
C ASP A 36 8.56 1.63 -9.03
N SER A 37 9.85 1.50 -9.21
CA SER A 37 10.84 1.86 -8.20
C SER A 37 11.01 3.37 -8.13
N THR A 38 11.12 3.94 -6.93
CA THR A 38 11.60 5.33 -6.82
C THR A 38 13.12 5.37 -6.97
N ASN A 39 13.69 6.56 -7.17
CA ASN A 39 15.15 6.76 -7.12
C ASN A 39 15.76 6.41 -5.74
N ASN A 40 14.94 6.16 -4.72
CA ASN A 40 15.36 5.68 -3.41
C ASN A 40 15.24 4.15 -3.36
N SER A 41 16.33 3.47 -3.03
CA SER A 41 16.42 1.99 -3.02
C SER A 41 15.50 1.28 -2.01
N ARG A 42 14.79 2.01 -1.15
CA ARG A 42 13.94 1.45 -0.10
C ARG A 42 12.45 1.41 -0.44
N LEU A 43 11.97 2.32 -1.28
CA LEU A 43 10.54 2.50 -1.57
C LEU A 43 10.32 2.49 -3.09
N GLY A 44 9.18 1.95 -3.51
CA GLY A 44 8.63 2.20 -4.83
C GLY A 44 7.25 2.85 -4.72
N ILE A 45 6.68 3.18 -5.86
CA ILE A 45 5.33 3.74 -5.98
C ILE A 45 4.43 2.73 -6.66
N VAL A 46 3.24 2.57 -6.13
CA VAL A 46 2.13 1.87 -6.75
C VAL A 46 1.02 2.87 -7.03
N LYS A 47 0.41 2.81 -8.22
CA LYS A 47 -0.72 3.66 -8.57
C LYS A 47 -2.02 2.87 -8.52
N LEU A 48 -2.96 3.38 -7.73
CA LEU A 48 -4.32 2.92 -7.65
C LEU A 48 -5.24 3.91 -8.37
N VAL A 49 -6.19 3.43 -9.14
CA VAL A 49 -7.25 4.25 -9.75
C VAL A 49 -8.59 3.82 -9.22
N GLU A 50 -9.31 4.76 -8.60
CA GLU A 50 -10.69 4.52 -8.18
C GLU A 50 -11.58 4.49 -9.43
N PRO A 51 -12.38 3.42 -9.65
CA PRO A 51 -13.10 3.22 -10.90
C PRO A 51 -14.21 4.25 -11.13
N ASP A 52 -14.88 4.71 -10.07
CA ASP A 52 -16.02 5.61 -10.19
C ASP A 52 -15.58 7.06 -10.47
N THR A 53 -14.60 7.55 -9.70
CA THR A 53 -14.14 8.94 -9.79
C THR A 53 -12.97 9.13 -10.74
N HIS A 54 -12.33 8.03 -11.18
CA HIS A 54 -11.04 8.02 -11.88
C HIS A 54 -9.92 8.72 -11.08
N GLN A 55 -10.10 8.91 -9.78
CA GLN A 55 -9.10 9.51 -8.91
C GLN A 55 -7.89 8.59 -8.80
N LYS A 56 -6.70 9.18 -8.89
CA LYS A 56 -5.44 8.46 -8.89
C LYS A 56 -4.72 8.68 -7.56
N TYR A 57 -4.29 7.59 -6.94
CA TYR A 57 -3.50 7.60 -5.72
C TYR A 57 -2.10 7.05 -6.00
N SER A 58 -1.08 7.76 -5.52
CA SER A 58 0.30 7.28 -5.49
C SER A 58 0.61 6.78 -4.09
N ILE A 59 0.91 5.49 -3.97
CA ILE A 59 1.10 4.82 -2.69
C ILE A 59 2.54 4.34 -2.60
N LEU A 60 3.26 4.79 -1.59
CA LEU A 60 4.62 4.37 -1.29
C LEU A 60 4.61 2.99 -0.65
N VAL A 61 5.32 2.05 -1.27
CA VAL A 61 5.41 0.66 -0.84
C VAL A 61 6.89 0.31 -0.64
N PRO A 62 7.27 -0.36 0.46
CA PRO A 62 8.60 -0.91 0.59
C PRO A 62 8.95 -1.82 -0.59
N MET A 63 10.16 -1.67 -1.14
CA MET A 63 10.58 -2.43 -2.32
C MET A 63 10.52 -3.94 -2.11
N THR A 64 10.75 -4.40 -0.87
CA THR A 64 10.64 -5.81 -0.47
C THR A 64 9.23 -6.38 -0.61
N LEU A 65 8.19 -5.55 -0.45
CA LEU A 65 6.79 -5.95 -0.54
C LEU A 65 6.18 -5.71 -1.92
N MET A 66 6.82 -4.89 -2.74
CA MET A 66 6.26 -4.47 -4.03
C MET A 66 5.90 -5.65 -4.93
N LYS A 67 6.73 -6.69 -4.99
CA LYS A 67 6.44 -7.90 -5.79
C LYS A 67 5.18 -8.63 -5.30
N SER A 68 4.97 -8.69 -3.98
CA SER A 68 3.82 -9.39 -3.38
C SER A 68 2.54 -8.57 -3.39
N VAL A 69 2.66 -7.23 -3.45
CA VAL A 69 1.51 -6.31 -3.51
C VAL A 69 1.06 -6.05 -4.96
N VAL A 70 1.98 -6.04 -5.91
CA VAL A 70 1.64 -5.65 -7.29
C VAL A 70 1.33 -6.86 -8.15
N ARG A 71 2.18 -7.89 -8.09
CA ARG A 71 2.11 -9.01 -9.04
C ARG A 71 0.82 -9.83 -8.98
N PRO A 72 0.22 -10.11 -7.81
CA PRO A 72 -1.02 -10.89 -7.76
C PRO A 72 -2.27 -10.05 -7.97
N TYR A 73 -2.18 -8.71 -7.95
CA TYR A 73 -3.35 -7.83 -7.95
C TYR A 73 -3.34 -6.80 -9.10
N TYR A 74 -2.44 -6.99 -10.07
CA TYR A 74 -2.35 -6.09 -11.23
C TYR A 74 -3.64 -6.18 -12.04
N GLU A 75 -4.23 -5.03 -12.35
CA GLU A 75 -5.54 -4.92 -13.02
C GLU A 75 -6.73 -5.48 -12.22
N GLU A 76 -6.56 -5.76 -10.92
CA GLU A 76 -7.64 -6.19 -10.02
C GLU A 76 -8.17 -5.05 -9.15
N ASN A 77 -9.46 -5.13 -8.80
CA ASN A 77 -10.06 -4.30 -7.76
C ASN A 77 -9.60 -4.75 -6.38
N VAL A 78 -8.97 -3.83 -5.65
CA VAL A 78 -8.44 -4.06 -4.32
C VAL A 78 -8.86 -2.97 -3.36
N ILE A 79 -8.81 -3.30 -2.07
CA ILE A 79 -8.91 -2.36 -0.97
C ILE A 79 -7.53 -2.27 -0.34
N ILE A 80 -6.93 -1.08 -0.39
CA ILE A 80 -5.67 -0.76 0.27
C ILE A 80 -5.95 0.01 1.55
N THR A 81 -5.48 -0.53 2.67
CA THR A 81 -5.32 0.26 3.89
C THR A 81 -4.00 1.01 3.82
N ALA A 82 -4.06 2.33 3.93
CA ALA A 82 -2.91 3.21 3.82
C ALA A 82 -2.87 4.23 4.95
N PHE A 83 -1.74 4.90 5.11
CA PHE A 83 -1.51 5.92 6.13
C PHE A 83 -0.89 7.16 5.49
N SER A 84 -1.24 8.34 5.99
CA SER A 84 -0.73 9.62 5.47
C SER A 84 0.02 10.37 6.56
N ASP A 85 1.14 10.97 6.18
CA ASP A 85 1.87 11.96 6.99
C ASP A 85 1.50 13.41 6.61
N GLY A 86 0.43 13.58 5.83
CA GLY A 86 -0.01 14.86 5.26
C GLY A 86 0.67 15.25 3.95
N LYS A 87 1.72 14.54 3.52
CA LYS A 87 2.41 14.75 2.24
C LYS A 87 2.35 13.53 1.34
N GLU A 88 2.61 12.36 1.89
CA GLU A 88 2.73 11.11 1.15
C GLU A 88 1.79 10.05 1.74
N ILE A 89 1.37 9.11 0.89
CA ILE A 89 0.52 7.98 1.26
C ILE A 89 1.38 6.73 1.30
N TYR A 90 1.34 6.01 2.41
CA TYR A 90 2.17 4.84 2.67
C TYR A 90 1.31 3.59 2.78
N PHE A 91 1.80 2.52 2.19
CA PHE A 91 1.15 1.22 2.20
C PHE A 91 1.06 0.63 3.62
N GLY A 92 -0.13 0.17 3.99
CA GLY A 92 -0.40 -0.59 5.20
C GLY A 92 -0.73 -2.06 4.89
N ALA A 93 -1.81 -2.29 4.16
CA ALA A 93 -2.25 -3.64 3.79
C ALA A 93 -3.03 -3.61 2.48
N ILE A 94 -3.15 -4.77 1.83
CA ILE A 94 -3.96 -4.97 0.64
C ILE A 94 -4.85 -6.20 0.82
N ASN A 95 -6.11 -6.06 0.46
CA ASN A 95 -7.07 -7.15 0.35
C ASN A 95 -7.71 -7.12 -1.03
N SER A 96 -7.98 -8.29 -1.60
CA SER A 96 -8.88 -8.37 -2.76
C SER A 96 -10.28 -7.95 -2.32
N GLU A 97 -11.01 -7.26 -3.18
CA GLU A 97 -12.42 -6.95 -2.90
C GLU A 97 -13.28 -8.22 -2.81
N ASN A 98 -12.84 -9.31 -3.46
CA ASN A 98 -13.59 -10.56 -3.56
C ASN A 98 -13.25 -11.59 -2.46
N ALA A 99 -12.47 -11.22 -1.44
CA ALA A 99 -11.95 -12.14 -0.41
C ALA A 99 -12.75 -12.12 0.91
#